data_AF-A0A7X7ACJ7-F1
#
_entry.id   AF-A0A7X7ACJ7-F1
#
_cell.length_a   1.000
_cell.length_b   1.000
_cell.length_c   1.000
_cell.angle_alpha   90.00
_cell.angle_beta   90.00
_cell.angle_gamma   90.00
#
_symmetry.space_group_name_H-M   'P 1'
#
loop_
_entity.id
_entity.type
_entity.pdbx_description
1 polymer ?
#
loop_
_entity_poly.entity_id
_entity_poly.type
_entity_poly.pdbx_seq_one_letter_code
_entity_poly.pdbx_strand_id
1 'polypeptide(L)'
;MDVLLIMFIAIVIAAVILQILLYSKKAENSTIFILNLVLILVISFITFTGLPTNYTMQRIIAVAWSALGVIALLLKSKGANSIGTSKILLTIAMVGGLIQMIFI
;
A
#
# COMPACT_ATOMS: atom_id res chain seq x y z
N MET A 1 4.95 10.51 -22.75
CA MET A 1 4.61 9.20 -22.13
C MET A 1 5.67 8.76 -21.13
N ASP A 2 6.91 9.20 -21.27
CA ASP A 2 8.05 8.66 -20.52
C ASP A 2 8.02 8.99 -19.02
N VAL A 3 7.56 10.19 -18.63
CA VAL A 3 7.55 10.63 -17.23
C VAL A 3 6.58 9.82 -16.36
N LEU A 4 5.39 9.49 -16.89
CA LEU A 4 4.39 8.70 -16.15
C LEU A 4 4.88 7.28 -15.90
N LEU A 5 5.51 6.67 -16.91
CA LEU A 5 6.07 5.33 -16.82
C LEU A 5 7.23 5.27 -15.81
N ILE A 6 8.10 6.29 -15.81
CA ILE A 6 9.17 6.43 -14.80
C ILE A 6 8.57 6.54 -13.39
N MET A 7 7.50 7.31 -13.21
CA MET A 7 6.82 7.45 -11.92
C MET A 7 6.25 6.11 -11.43
N PHE A 8 5.60 5.34 -12.30
CA PHE A 8 5.09 4.02 -11.94
C PHE A 8 6.20 3.05 -11.55
N ILE A 9 7.30 3.01 -12.31
CA ILE A 9 8.47 2.19 -11.98
C ILE A 9 9.04 2.59 -10.61
N ALA A 10 9.17 3.89 -10.34
CA ALA A 10 9.66 4.38 -9.06
C ALA A 10 8.77 3.96 -7.88
N ILE A 11 7.44 4.00 -8.05
CA ILE A 11 6.48 3.54 -7.04
C ILE A 11 6.63 2.04 -6.78
N VAL A 12 6.76 1.23 -7.85
CA VAL A 12 6.96 -0.23 -7.72
C VAL A 12 8.26 -0.54 -6.99
N ILE A 13 9.37 0.13 -7.35
CA ILE A 13 10.66 -0.05 -6.68
C ILE A 13 10.56 0.35 -5.20
N ALA A 14 9.95 1.50 -4.91
CA ALA A 14 9.75 1.96 -3.54
C ALA A 14 8.92 0.96 -2.72
N ALA A 15 7.86 0.40 -3.32
CA ALA A 15 7.04 -0.62 -2.67
C ALA A 15 7.85 -1.88 -2.38
N VAL A 16 8.63 -2.39 -3.35
CA VAL A 16 9.48 -3.57 -3.14
C VAL A 16 10.49 -3.34 -2.02
N ILE A 17 11.17 -2.18 -2.00
CA ILE A 17 12.12 -1.83 -0.93
C ILE A 17 11.41 -1.80 0.43
N LEU A 18 10.26 -1.12 0.52
CA LEU A 18 9.50 -1.02 1.76
C LEU A 18 8.96 -2.38 2.25
N GLN A 19 8.60 -3.28 1.34
CA GLN A 19 8.20 -4.64 1.67
C GLN A 19 9.39 -5.46 2.19
N ILE A 20 10.56 -5.38 1.54
CA ILE A 20 11.79 -6.03 2.04
C ILE A 20 12.12 -5.51 3.45
N LEU A 21 12.04 -4.20 3.67
CA LEU A 21 12.28 -3.59 4.97
C LEU A 21 11.26 -4.06 6.04
N LEU A 22 9.98 -4.23 5.65
CA LEU A 22 8.90 -4.72 6.53
C LEU A 22 9.15 -6.15 7.05
N TYR A 23 9.86 -6.98 6.29
CA TYR A 23 10.24 -8.34 6.69
C TYR A 23 11.66 -8.47 7.23
N SER A 24 12.49 -7.41 7.12
CA SER A 24 13.82 -7.38 7.72
C SER A 24 13.77 -7.37 9.26
N LYS A 25 14.86 -7.77 9.94
CA LYS A 25 14.95 -7.68 11.42
C LYS A 25 14.78 -6.26 11.97
N LYS A 26 14.86 -5.22 11.13
CA LYS A 26 14.57 -3.82 11.50
C LYS A 26 13.07 -3.50 11.57
N ALA A 27 12.20 -4.46 11.30
CA ALA A 27 10.76 -4.29 11.16
C ALA A 27 9.99 -3.99 12.46
N GLU A 28 10.60 -4.04 13.64
CA GLU A 28 9.96 -3.52 14.84
C GLU A 28 9.83 -1.98 14.81
N ASN A 29 10.56 -1.34 13.89
CA ASN A 29 10.52 0.09 13.71
C ASN A 29 9.16 0.55 13.15
N SER A 30 8.40 1.24 13.98
CA SER A 30 7.12 1.88 13.61
C SER A 30 7.21 2.72 12.34
N THR A 31 8.37 3.30 12.05
CA THR A 31 8.60 4.10 10.84
C THR A 31 8.35 3.30 9.56
N ILE A 32 8.74 2.02 9.50
CA ILE A 32 8.58 1.20 8.29
C ILE A 32 7.10 0.91 8.02
N PHE A 33 6.31 0.67 9.08
CA PHE A 33 4.87 0.50 8.98
C PHE A 33 4.18 1.77 8.46
N ILE A 34 4.58 2.93 9.00
CA ILE A 34 4.04 4.22 8.58
C ILE A 34 4.41 4.52 7.12
N LEU A 35 5.66 4.29 6.71
CA LEU A 35 6.08 4.49 5.32
C LEU A 35 5.31 3.59 4.34
N ASN A 36 5.08 2.32 4.70
CA ASN A 36 4.23 1.42 3.90
C ASN A 36 2.79 1.97 3.80
N LEU A 37 2.21 2.44 4.91
CA LEU A 37 0.88 3.04 4.90
C LEU A 37 0.81 4.28 4.01
N VAL A 38 1.79 5.18 4.12
CA VAL A 38 1.86 6.41 3.30
C VAL A 38 1.92 6.03 1.83
N LEU A 39 2.74 5.05 1.45
CA LEU A 39 2.81 4.61 0.06
C LEU A 39 1.50 3.97 -0.43
N ILE A 40 0.83 3.16 0.41
CA ILE A 40 -0.50 2.61 0.08
C ILE A 40 -1.52 3.73 -0.13
N LEU A 41 -1.50 4.79 0.69
CA LEU A 41 -2.38 5.95 0.53
C LEU A 41 -2.10 6.68 -0.80
N VAL A 42 -0.83 6.86 -1.16
CA VAL A 42 -0.43 7.46 -2.45
C VAL A 42 -0.93 6.62 -3.62
N ILE A 43 -0.71 5.30 -3.59
CA ILE A 43 -1.19 4.38 -4.62
C ILE A 43 -2.72 4.43 -4.73
N SER A 44 -3.42 4.34 -3.61
CA SER A 44 -4.88 4.41 -3.51
C SER A 44 -5.43 5.73 -4.09
N PHE A 45 -4.78 6.86 -3.80
CA PHE A 45 -5.16 8.18 -4.32
C PHE A 45 -4.95 8.30 -5.82
N ILE A 46 -3.80 7.85 -6.34
CA ILE A 46 -3.51 7.82 -7.78
C ILE A 46 -4.55 6.95 -8.50
N THR A 47 -4.83 5.75 -7.98
CA THR A 47 -5.85 4.85 -8.54
C THR A 47 -7.24 5.45 -8.52
N PHE A 48 -7.64 6.10 -7.42
CA PHE A 48 -8.96 6.70 -7.31
C PHE A 48 -9.18 7.88 -8.27
N THR A 49 -8.14 8.67 -8.53
CA THR A 49 -8.18 9.87 -9.37
C THR A 49 -7.92 9.58 -10.84
N GLY A 50 -7.17 8.52 -11.16
CA GLY A 50 -6.94 8.09 -12.53
C GLY A 50 -8.13 7.36 -13.16
N LEU A 51 -8.98 6.73 -12.35
CA LEU A 51 -10.17 6.02 -12.85
C LEU A 51 -11.29 6.98 -13.29
N PRO A 52 -11.96 6.72 -14.43
CA PRO A 52 -13.11 7.51 -14.85
C PRO A 52 -14.29 7.42 -13.87
N THR A 53 -15.12 8.47 -13.81
CA THR A 53 -16.15 8.61 -12.78
C THR A 53 -17.25 7.55 -12.82
N ASN A 54 -17.46 6.90 -13.96
CA ASN A 54 -18.41 5.79 -14.14
C ASN A 54 -17.90 4.44 -13.59
N TYR A 55 -16.62 4.33 -13.21
CA TYR A 55 -16.04 3.12 -12.59
C TYR A 55 -16.14 3.15 -11.05
N THR A 56 -17.32 3.44 -10.54
CA THR A 56 -17.58 3.61 -9.09
C THR A 56 -17.08 2.44 -8.25
N MET A 57 -17.31 1.20 -8.71
CA MET A 57 -16.90 0.00 -7.98
C MET A 57 -15.37 -0.09 -7.82
N GLN A 58 -14.61 0.20 -8.87
CA GLN A 58 -13.15 0.16 -8.82
C GLN A 58 -12.60 1.30 -7.96
N ARG A 59 -13.23 2.49 -8.00
CA ARG A 59 -12.87 3.61 -7.12
C ARG A 59 -13.09 3.27 -5.64
N ILE A 60 -14.17 2.55 -5.31
CA ILE A 60 -14.40 2.04 -3.95
C ILE A 60 -13.30 1.05 -3.54
N ILE A 61 -12.93 0.11 -4.43
CA ILE A 61 -11.85 -0.86 -4.17
C ILE A 61 -10.52 -0.13 -3.93
N ALA A 62 -10.23 0.94 -4.68
CA ALA A 62 -9.03 1.75 -4.48
C ALA A 62 -8.96 2.29 -3.04
N VAL A 63 -10.07 2.82 -2.53
CA VAL A 63 -10.19 3.31 -1.14
C VAL A 63 -10.14 2.16 -0.12
N ALA A 64 -10.65 0.98 -0.47
CA ALA A 64 -10.59 -0.19 0.41
C ALA A 64 -9.14 -0.62 0.71
N TRP A 65 -8.23 -0.48 -0.24
CA TRP A 65 -6.80 -0.78 -0.02
C TRP A 65 -6.15 0.15 1.02
N SER A 66 -6.47 1.44 1.00
CA SER A 66 -5.99 2.36 2.03
C SER A 66 -6.61 2.09 3.40
N ALA A 67 -7.91 1.76 3.45
CA ALA A 67 -8.56 1.34 4.69
C ALA A 67 -7.91 0.08 5.28
N LEU A 68 -7.58 -0.92 4.44
CA LEU A 68 -6.84 -2.12 4.86
C LEU A 68 -5.46 -1.77 5.43
N GLY A 69 -4.73 -0.84 4.80
CA GLY A 69 -3.45 -0.37 5.33
C GLY A 69 -3.59 0.25 6.73
N VAL A 70 -4.63 1.06 6.97
CA VAL A 70 -4.90 1.65 8.29
C VAL A 70 -5.22 0.57 9.32
N ILE A 71 -6.08 -0.40 8.97
CA ILE A 71 -6.43 -1.52 9.85
C ILE A 71 -5.18 -2.33 10.21
N ALA A 72 -4.28 -2.55 9.25
CA ALA A 72 -3.03 -3.23 9.49
C ALA A 72 -2.20 -2.50 10.56
N LEU A 73 -2.05 -1.18 10.44
CA LEU A 73 -1.28 -0.38 11.40
C LEU A 73 -1.93 -0.38 12.80
N LEU A 74 -3.26 -0.36 12.88
CA LEU A 74 -4.01 -0.52 14.13
C LEU A 74 -3.84 -1.91 14.76
N LEU A 75 -3.71 -2.96 13.94
CA LEU A 75 -3.40 -4.30 14.46
C LEU A 75 -1.99 -4.37 15.04
N LYS A 76 -1.02 -3.66 14.44
CA LYS A 76 0.34 -3.59 14.97
C LYS A 76 0.41 -2.98 16.37
N SER A 77 -0.44 -2.00 16.69
CA SER A 77 -0.47 -1.37 18.01
C SER A 77 -1.11 -2.24 19.11
N LYS A 78 -1.79 -3.34 18.76
CA LYS A 78 -2.42 -4.26 19.73
C LYS A 78 -1.44 -5.25 20.40
N GLY A 79 -0.16 -5.26 20.02
CA GLY A 79 0.89 -6.03 20.70
C GLY A 79 1.68 -6.99 19.79
N ALA A 80 2.65 -7.70 20.36
CA ALA A 80 3.60 -8.52 19.61
C ALA A 80 2.92 -9.66 18.81
N ASN A 81 1.84 -10.24 19.35
CA ASN A 81 1.12 -11.36 18.73
C ASN A 81 0.44 -10.99 17.41
N SER A 82 0.14 -9.71 17.15
CA SER A 82 -0.54 -9.25 15.95
C SER A 82 0.39 -8.63 14.90
N ILE A 83 1.69 -8.54 15.17
CA ILE A 83 2.68 -7.96 14.24
C ILE A 83 2.74 -8.78 12.95
N GLY A 84 2.75 -10.12 13.03
CA GLY A 84 2.78 -10.98 11.84
C GLY A 84 1.57 -10.75 10.93
N THR A 85 0.37 -10.78 11.52
CA THR A 85 -0.89 -10.52 10.81
C THR A 85 -0.92 -9.12 10.20
N SER A 86 -0.45 -8.12 10.94
CA SER A 86 -0.36 -6.74 10.45
C SER A 86 0.55 -6.61 9.22
N LYS A 87 1.73 -7.27 9.23
CA LYS A 87 2.63 -7.27 8.07
C LYS A 87 1.96 -7.87 6.84
N ILE A 88 1.34 -9.04 7.00
CA ILE A 88 0.62 -9.73 5.90
C ILE A 88 -0.49 -8.83 5.34
N LEU A 89 -1.26 -8.16 6.21
CA LEU A 89 -2.34 -7.27 5.79
C LEU A 89 -1.80 -6.05 5.02
N LEU A 90 -0.69 -5.46 5.47
CA LEU A 90 0.01 -4.38 4.75
C LEU A 90 0.51 -4.86 3.38
N THR A 91 1.07 -6.06 3.30
CA THR A 91 1.54 -6.62 2.02
C THR A 91 0.39 -6.85 1.07
N ILE A 92 -0.73 -7.41 1.53
CA ILE A 92 -1.94 -7.60 0.70
C ILE A 92 -2.45 -6.25 0.20
N ALA A 93 -2.54 -5.24 1.08
CA ALA A 93 -2.97 -3.89 0.69
C ALA A 93 -2.03 -3.24 -0.33
N MET A 94 -0.72 -3.38 -0.15
CA MET A 94 0.30 -2.87 -1.06
C MET A 94 0.22 -3.54 -2.43
N VAL A 95 0.23 -4.88 -2.47
CA VAL A 95 0.22 -5.65 -3.72
C VAL A 95 -1.11 -5.47 -4.45
N GLY A 96 -2.24 -5.54 -3.74
CA GLY A 96 -3.56 -5.29 -4.31
C GLY A 96 -3.69 -3.88 -4.89
N GLY A 97 -3.22 -2.87 -4.14
CA GLY A 97 -3.18 -1.49 -4.61
C GLY A 97 -2.31 -1.30 -5.85
N LEU A 98 -1.11 -1.89 -5.88
CA LEU A 98 -0.20 -1.83 -7.03
C LEU A 98 -0.79 -2.50 -8.27
N ILE A 99 -1.36 -3.69 -8.12
CA ILE A 99 -2.02 -4.41 -9.21
C ILE A 99 -3.10 -3.50 -9.79
N GLN A 100 -4.00 -2.99 -8.95
CA GLN A 100 -5.06 -2.11 -9.42
C GLN A 100 -4.53 -0.84 -10.10
N MET A 101 -3.45 -0.26 -9.57
CA MET A 101 -2.85 0.94 -10.13
C MET A 101 -2.27 0.74 -11.53
N ILE A 102 -1.70 -0.44 -11.82
CA ILE A 102 -1.14 -0.75 -13.13
C ILE A 102 -2.24 -0.92 -14.20
N PHE A 103 -3.47 -1.24 -13.79
CA PHE A 103 -4.62 -1.46 -14.66
C PHE A 103 -5.60 -0.26 -14.72
N ILE A 104 -5.19 0.92 -14.25
CA ILE A 104 -5.98 2.16 -14.39
C ILE A 104 -6.03 2.61 -15.85
#